data_AF-A0A7C5STR3-F1
#
_entry.id   AF-A0A7C5STR3-F1
#
_cell.length_a   1.000
_cell.length_b   1.000
_cell.length_c   1.000
_cell.angle_alpha   90.00
_cell.angle_beta   90.00
_cell.angle_gamma   90.00
#
_symmetry.space_group_name_H-M   'P 1'
#
loop_
_entity.id
_entity.type
_entity.pdbx_description
1 polymer ?
#
loop_
_entity_poly.entity_id
_entity_poly.type
_entity_poly.pdbx_seq_one_letter_code
_entity_poly.pdbx_strand_id
1 'polypeptide(L)'
;MQPEMPEIHVEELKKDPEFLANIARLEKECKEQESVHKGYQLLDAQLVIEAPEDEINEIFTFIVNTAFDRLAEYLSEHKSFDVLGSEEERAIARAIYEHAIQRYSENDKKAAKEMFLVLHHTVNHEELKEAMMIHASAVMAGMSFDDFVENLADVNDIDPHDPLAFFIRTFVQPNDILLTMYAKYVEEGKEMLKVLEQDKNA
;
A
#
# COMPACT_ATOMS: atom_id res chain seq x y z
N MET A 1 -0.10 28.31 -16.43
CA MET A 1 -0.19 27.25 -17.46
C MET A 1 0.08 25.95 -16.73
N GLN A 2 -0.93 25.10 -16.57
CA GLN A 2 -0.65 23.70 -16.23
C GLN A 2 0.18 23.14 -17.39
N PRO A 3 1.27 22.40 -17.15
CA PRO A 3 1.94 21.69 -18.23
C PRO A 3 0.92 20.73 -18.83
N GLU A 4 0.69 20.82 -20.14
CA GLU A 4 -0.05 19.79 -20.87
C GLU A 4 0.68 18.47 -20.62
N MET A 5 -0.02 17.50 -20.03
CA MET A 5 0.49 16.14 -19.96
C MET A 5 0.80 15.70 -21.39
N PRO A 6 2.01 15.18 -21.66
CA PRO A 6 2.35 14.71 -23.00
C PRO A 6 1.33 13.65 -23.44
N GLU A 7 0.83 13.77 -24.66
CA GLU A 7 -0.11 12.81 -25.22
C GLU A 7 0.61 11.45 -25.36
N ILE A 8 0.18 10.47 -24.58
CA ILE A 8 0.77 9.12 -24.62
C ILE A 8 0.19 8.39 -25.84
N HIS A 9 1.00 8.20 -26.89
CA HIS A 9 0.62 7.44 -28.06
C HIS A 9 0.78 5.93 -27.81
N VAL A 10 -0.20 5.34 -27.13
CA VAL A 10 -0.20 3.91 -26.71
C VAL A 10 0.11 2.95 -27.87
N GLU A 11 -0.50 3.17 -29.04
CA GLU A 11 -0.29 2.33 -30.24
C GLU A 11 1.12 2.44 -30.84
N GLU A 12 1.83 3.54 -30.58
CA GLU A 12 3.22 3.71 -30.96
C GLU A 12 4.15 3.04 -29.95
N LEU A 13 3.88 3.18 -28.65
CA LEU A 13 4.62 2.51 -27.57
C LEU A 13 4.57 0.98 -27.69
N LYS A 14 3.41 0.41 -28.04
CA LYS A 14 3.24 -1.03 -28.33
C LYS A 14 4.14 -1.55 -29.45
N LYS A 15 4.69 -0.65 -30.29
CA LYS A 15 5.57 -0.99 -31.43
C LYS A 15 7.00 -0.48 -31.23
N ASP A 16 7.25 0.29 -30.17
CA ASP A 16 8.56 0.83 -29.85
C ASP A 16 9.48 -0.29 -29.34
N PRO A 17 10.52 -0.68 -30.11
CA PRO A 17 11.40 -1.77 -29.72
C PRO A 17 12.20 -1.47 -28.45
N GLU A 18 12.53 -0.21 -28.19
CA GLU A 18 13.27 0.20 -26.99
C GLU A 18 12.38 0.09 -25.75
N PHE A 19 11.13 0.55 -25.86
CA PHE A 19 10.15 0.43 -24.79
C PHE A 19 9.85 -1.04 -24.45
N LEU A 20 9.59 -1.88 -25.45
CA LEU A 20 9.35 -3.31 -25.25
C LEU A 20 10.58 -4.04 -24.68
N ALA A 21 11.79 -3.67 -25.11
CA ALA A 21 13.02 -4.20 -24.53
C ALA A 21 13.18 -3.79 -23.06
N ASN A 22 12.75 -2.57 -22.70
CA ASN A 22 12.75 -2.11 -21.32
C ASN A 22 11.74 -2.88 -20.45
N ILE A 23 10.53 -3.16 -20.94
CA ILE A 23 9.56 -4.03 -20.25
C ILE A 23 10.16 -5.41 -19.98
N ALA A 24 10.71 -6.06 -21.01
CA ALA A 24 11.30 -7.40 -20.85
C ALA A 24 12.49 -7.40 -19.87
N ARG A 25 13.29 -6.33 -19.87
CA ARG A 25 14.36 -6.14 -18.90
C ARG A 25 13.82 -5.95 -17.49
N LEU A 26 12.80 -5.11 -17.31
CA LEU A 26 12.15 -4.87 -16.02
C LEU A 26 11.55 -6.14 -15.45
N GLU A 27 10.86 -6.94 -16.27
CA GLU A 27 10.32 -8.24 -15.86
C GLU A 27 11.39 -9.18 -15.32
N LYS A 28 12.51 -9.30 -16.05
CA LYS A 28 13.64 -10.11 -15.62
C LYS A 28 14.22 -9.59 -14.29
N GLU A 29 14.51 -8.29 -14.21
CA GLU A 29 15.12 -7.69 -13.03
C GLU A 29 14.21 -7.76 -11.81
N CYS A 30 12.90 -7.58 -11.99
CA CYS A 30 11.88 -7.68 -10.95
C CYS A 30 11.88 -9.07 -10.32
N LYS A 31 11.83 -10.12 -11.15
CA LYS A 31 11.85 -11.53 -10.71
C LYS A 31 13.20 -11.94 -10.10
N GLU A 32 14.33 -11.53 -10.69
CA GLU A 32 15.68 -11.88 -10.19
C GLU A 32 16.04 -11.20 -8.86
N GLN A 33 15.53 -9.99 -8.63
CA GLN A 33 15.83 -9.21 -7.43
C GLN A 33 14.73 -9.29 -6.38
N GLU A 34 13.62 -9.96 -6.69
CA GLU A 34 12.42 -10.02 -5.84
C GLU A 34 12.00 -8.61 -5.38
N SER A 35 11.98 -7.66 -6.33
CA SER A 35 11.75 -6.24 -6.05
C SER A 35 10.31 -5.85 -6.32
N VAL A 36 9.60 -5.46 -5.26
CA VAL A 36 8.24 -4.93 -5.32
C VAL A 36 8.22 -3.59 -6.02
N HIS A 37 9.22 -2.74 -5.82
CA HIS A 37 9.30 -1.44 -6.51
C HIS A 37 9.38 -1.61 -8.03
N LYS A 38 10.24 -2.53 -8.52
CA LYS A 38 10.30 -2.86 -9.94
C LYS A 38 9.04 -3.56 -10.43
N GLY A 39 8.39 -4.32 -9.56
CA GLY A 39 7.07 -4.89 -9.84
C GLY A 39 6.06 -3.82 -10.21
N TYR A 40 5.97 -2.74 -9.43
CA TYR A 40 5.11 -1.61 -9.76
C TYR A 40 5.53 -0.89 -11.05
N GLN A 41 6.83 -0.68 -11.29
CA GLN A 41 7.28 -0.09 -12.55
C GLN A 41 6.86 -0.92 -13.77
N LEU A 42 6.92 -2.25 -13.65
CA LEU A 42 6.46 -3.15 -14.70
C LEU A 42 4.94 -3.12 -14.86
N LEU A 43 4.19 -3.17 -13.76
CA LEU A 43 2.74 -3.07 -13.77
C LEU A 43 2.27 -1.76 -14.42
N ASP A 44 2.88 -0.63 -14.07
CA ASP A 44 2.58 0.67 -14.67
C ASP A 44 2.84 0.65 -16.19
N ALA A 45 3.97 0.09 -16.62
CA ALA A 45 4.29 -0.04 -18.04
C ALA A 45 3.29 -0.94 -18.79
N GLN A 46 2.89 -2.07 -18.18
CA GLN A 46 1.91 -3.00 -18.73
C GLN A 46 0.51 -2.37 -18.83
N LEU A 47 0.10 -1.59 -17.83
CA LEU A 47 -1.16 -0.85 -17.85
C LEU A 47 -1.17 0.22 -18.97
N VAL A 48 -0.06 0.93 -19.17
CA VAL A 48 0.08 1.94 -20.23
C VAL A 48 -0.10 1.33 -21.62
N ILE A 49 0.41 0.13 -21.85
CA ILE A 49 0.22 -0.59 -23.13
C ILE A 49 -1.02 -1.47 -23.17
N GLU A 50 -1.91 -1.38 -22.19
CA GLU A 50 -3.13 -2.19 -22.12
C GLU A 50 -2.83 -3.68 -22.30
N ALA A 51 -1.81 -4.18 -21.58
CA ALA A 51 -1.41 -5.58 -21.62
C ALA A 51 -2.60 -6.50 -21.26
N PRO A 52 -2.59 -7.77 -21.69
CA PRO A 52 -3.62 -8.74 -21.34
C PRO A 52 -3.83 -8.83 -19.82
N GLU A 53 -5.08 -9.03 -19.40
CA GLU A 53 -5.47 -9.12 -17.99
C GLU A 53 -4.69 -10.21 -17.24
N ASP A 54 -4.40 -11.34 -17.89
CA ASP A 54 -3.60 -12.42 -17.30
C ASP A 54 -2.18 -11.98 -16.94
N GLU A 55 -1.54 -11.13 -17.77
CA GLU A 55 -0.20 -10.60 -17.50
C GLU A 55 -0.22 -9.59 -16.34
N ILE A 56 -1.24 -8.72 -16.32
CA ILE A 56 -1.47 -7.77 -15.22
C ILE A 56 -1.70 -8.52 -13.90
N ASN A 57 -2.51 -9.58 -13.93
CA ASN A 57 -2.79 -10.41 -12.77
C ASN A 57 -1.54 -11.17 -12.29
N GLU A 58 -0.69 -11.66 -13.20
CA GLU A 58 0.57 -12.30 -12.84
C GLU A 58 1.48 -11.34 -12.07
N ILE A 59 1.70 -10.12 -12.58
CA ILE A 59 2.57 -9.14 -11.92
C ILE A 59 1.99 -8.66 -10.59
N PHE A 60 0.68 -8.44 -10.51
CA PHE A 60 0.02 -8.05 -9.26
C PHE A 60 0.17 -9.14 -8.20
N THR A 61 -0.04 -10.40 -8.59
CA THR A 61 0.16 -11.55 -7.70
C THR A 61 1.60 -11.65 -7.21
N PHE A 62 2.58 -11.42 -8.10
CA PHE A 62 3.99 -11.36 -7.72
C PHE A 62 4.27 -10.25 -6.69
N ILE A 63 3.77 -9.03 -6.93
CA ILE A 63 3.92 -7.87 -6.03
C ILE A 63 3.41 -8.20 -4.64
N VAL A 64 2.17 -8.72 -4.55
CA VAL A 64 1.52 -9.02 -3.27
C VAL A 64 2.26 -10.13 -2.53
N ASN A 65 2.57 -11.25 -3.19
CA ASN A 65 3.27 -12.37 -2.55
C ASN A 65 4.64 -11.94 -2.02
N THR A 66 5.43 -11.25 -2.85
CA THR A 66 6.77 -10.78 -2.47
C THR A 66 6.69 -9.80 -1.30
N ALA A 67 5.70 -8.90 -1.29
CA ALA A 67 5.51 -7.96 -0.18
C ALA A 67 5.18 -8.68 1.14
N PHE A 68 4.35 -9.73 1.12
CA PHE A 68 4.04 -10.52 2.32
C PHE A 68 5.22 -11.38 2.79
N ASP A 69 6.02 -11.93 1.88
CA ASP A 69 7.25 -12.63 2.23
C ASP A 69 8.25 -11.68 2.92
N ARG A 70 8.46 -10.48 2.37
CA ARG A 70 9.29 -9.43 2.99
C ARG A 70 8.74 -8.97 4.33
N LEU A 71 7.43 -8.85 4.47
CA LEU A 71 6.80 -8.52 5.74
C LEU A 71 7.10 -9.58 6.80
N ALA A 72 7.01 -10.86 6.46
CA ALA A 72 7.33 -11.95 7.37
C ALA A 72 8.80 -11.91 7.81
N GLU A 73 9.72 -11.66 6.87
CA GLU A 73 11.14 -11.44 7.18
C GLU A 73 11.33 -10.26 8.15
N TYR A 74 10.76 -9.09 7.87
CA TYR A 74 10.93 -7.88 8.69
C TYR A 74 10.36 -8.07 10.10
N LEU A 75 9.21 -8.73 10.24
CA LEU A 75 8.63 -9.06 11.54
C LEU A 75 9.57 -9.98 12.34
N SER A 76 10.12 -11.01 11.70
CA SER A 76 11.03 -11.97 12.34
C SER A 76 12.37 -11.35 12.76
N GLU A 77 12.83 -10.34 12.01
CA GLU A 77 14.05 -9.59 12.30
C GLU A 77 13.82 -8.34 13.15
N HIS A 78 12.56 -8.11 13.57
CA HIS A 78 12.17 -6.97 14.39
C HIS A 78 12.48 -5.60 13.76
N LYS A 79 12.51 -5.55 12.43
CA LYS A 79 12.77 -4.36 11.62
C LYS A 79 11.49 -3.62 11.28
N SER A 80 11.66 -2.37 10.89
CA SER A 80 10.59 -1.51 10.39
C SER A 80 10.90 -1.06 8.97
N PHE A 81 9.86 -0.77 8.19
CA PHE A 81 9.98 -0.20 6.85
C PHE A 81 10.26 1.30 6.94
N ASP A 82 11.36 1.73 6.30
CA ASP A 82 11.72 3.10 5.96
C ASP A 82 11.05 3.57 4.68
N VAL A 83 9.78 3.95 4.82
CA VAL A 83 8.92 4.36 3.70
C VAL A 83 9.33 5.68 3.06
N LEU A 84 10.18 6.49 3.72
CA LEU A 84 10.70 7.74 3.15
C LEU A 84 12.08 7.56 2.51
N GLY A 85 12.95 6.76 3.13
CA GLY A 85 14.32 6.53 2.67
C GLY A 85 14.52 5.38 1.68
N SER A 86 13.55 4.46 1.57
CA SER A 86 13.64 3.28 0.70
C SER A 86 12.42 3.13 -0.20
N GLU A 87 12.64 3.22 -1.52
CA GLU A 87 11.56 3.03 -2.51
C GLU A 87 11.02 1.60 -2.50
N GLU A 88 11.89 0.63 -2.21
CA GLU A 88 11.52 -0.79 -2.09
C GLU A 88 10.65 -1.03 -0.87
N GLU A 89 11.05 -0.53 0.30
CA GLU A 89 10.26 -0.71 1.54
C GLU A 89 8.95 0.09 1.49
N ARG A 90 8.95 1.25 0.83
CA ARG A 90 7.73 1.99 0.50
C ARG A 90 6.81 1.17 -0.42
N ALA A 91 7.36 0.53 -1.45
CA ALA A 91 6.59 -0.30 -2.36
C ALA A 91 6.01 -1.54 -1.66
N ILE A 92 6.76 -2.16 -0.75
CA ILE A 92 6.28 -3.26 0.09
C ILE A 92 5.10 -2.79 0.96
N ALA A 93 5.26 -1.67 1.67
CA ALA A 93 4.18 -1.10 2.49
C ALA A 93 2.95 -0.75 1.64
N ARG A 94 3.15 -0.22 0.43
CA ARG A 94 2.09 0.09 -0.53
C ARG A 94 1.32 -1.15 -0.95
N ALA A 95 2.01 -2.23 -1.31
CA ALA A 95 1.37 -3.49 -1.73
C ALA A 95 0.50 -4.10 -0.63
N ILE A 96 0.98 -4.10 0.61
CA ILE A 96 0.19 -4.58 1.76
C ILE A 96 -1.02 -3.68 1.99
N TYR A 97 -0.85 -2.36 1.87
CA TYR A 97 -1.94 -1.40 2.04
C TYR A 97 -3.01 -1.52 0.96
N GLU A 98 -2.62 -1.58 -0.32
CA GLU A 98 -3.54 -1.77 -1.44
C GLU A 98 -4.31 -3.08 -1.29
N HIS A 99 -3.64 -4.16 -0.86
CA HIS A 99 -4.30 -5.41 -0.59
C HIS A 99 -5.26 -5.31 0.60
N ALA A 100 -4.90 -4.60 1.68
CA ALA A 100 -5.80 -4.35 2.80
C ALA A 100 -7.07 -3.60 2.37
N ILE A 101 -6.92 -2.59 1.51
CA ILE A 101 -8.04 -1.83 0.93
C ILE A 101 -8.91 -2.74 0.06
N GLN A 102 -8.32 -3.61 -0.77
CA GLN A 102 -9.07 -4.61 -1.54
C GLN A 102 -9.86 -5.55 -0.63
N ARG A 103 -9.25 -6.09 0.43
CA ARG A 103 -9.98 -6.94 1.40
C ARG A 103 -11.11 -6.16 2.07
N TYR A 104 -10.90 -4.88 2.36
CA TYR A 104 -11.91 -4.03 2.98
C TYR A 104 -13.11 -3.80 2.04
N SER A 105 -12.86 -3.49 0.77
CA SER A 105 -13.91 -3.29 -0.24
C SER A 105 -14.69 -4.59 -0.54
N GLU A 106 -14.03 -5.74 -0.44
CA GLU A 106 -14.65 -7.08 -0.52
C GLU A 106 -15.39 -7.49 0.77
N ASN A 107 -15.47 -6.60 1.76
CA ASN A 107 -16.08 -6.82 3.08
C ASN A 107 -15.40 -7.93 3.92
N ASP A 108 -14.16 -8.31 3.58
CA ASP A 108 -13.29 -9.10 4.44
C ASP A 108 -12.63 -8.21 5.51
N LYS A 109 -13.46 -7.80 6.47
CA LYS A 109 -13.07 -6.93 7.57
C LYS A 109 -11.98 -7.51 8.46
N LYS A 110 -11.88 -8.84 8.53
CA LYS A 110 -10.87 -9.49 9.36
C LYS A 110 -9.48 -9.29 8.74
N ALA A 111 -9.32 -9.67 7.47
CA ALA A 111 -8.04 -9.54 6.78
C ALA A 111 -7.60 -8.09 6.66
N ALA A 112 -8.52 -7.19 6.28
CA ALA A 112 -8.23 -5.75 6.19
C ALA A 112 -7.70 -5.17 7.50
N LYS A 113 -8.41 -5.41 8.61
CA LYS A 113 -7.99 -4.98 9.95
C LYS A 113 -6.60 -5.51 10.32
N GLU A 114 -6.35 -6.80 10.11
CA GLU A 114 -5.06 -7.41 10.45
C GLU A 114 -3.91 -6.79 9.66
N MET A 115 -4.10 -6.53 8.36
CA MET A 115 -3.08 -5.89 7.52
C MET A 115 -2.83 -4.43 7.93
N PHE A 116 -3.87 -3.64 8.23
CA PHE A 116 -3.70 -2.27 8.73
C PHE A 116 -2.97 -2.22 10.06
N LEU A 117 -3.30 -3.12 11.01
CA LEU A 117 -2.60 -3.19 12.30
C LEU A 117 -1.13 -3.59 12.11
N VAL A 118 -0.83 -4.53 11.21
CA VAL A 118 0.55 -4.91 10.92
C VAL A 118 1.32 -3.74 10.33
N LEU A 119 0.75 -2.98 9.38
CA LEU A 119 1.39 -1.77 8.85
C LEU A 119 1.60 -0.68 9.91
N HIS A 120 0.64 -0.49 10.82
CA HIS A 120 0.82 0.38 11.99
C HIS A 120 2.03 -0.03 12.83
N HIS A 121 2.29 -1.32 12.98
CA HIS A 121 3.44 -1.82 13.73
C HIS A 121 4.77 -1.70 12.97
N THR A 122 4.77 -2.00 11.67
CA THR A 122 6.00 -2.18 10.90
C THR A 122 6.50 -0.92 10.22
N VAL A 123 5.69 0.10 9.98
CA VAL A 123 6.15 1.34 9.34
C VAL A 123 6.85 2.26 10.34
N ASN A 124 7.94 2.93 9.93
CA ASN A 124 8.73 3.85 10.77
C ASN A 124 8.33 5.34 10.63
N HIS A 125 7.09 5.63 10.24
CA HIS A 125 6.60 6.98 9.95
C HIS A 125 5.32 7.28 10.75
N GLU A 126 5.40 8.18 11.73
CA GLU A 126 4.35 8.34 12.75
C GLU A 126 2.98 8.67 12.17
N GLU A 127 2.89 9.64 11.26
CA GLU A 127 1.61 10.02 10.63
C GLU A 127 0.98 8.85 9.85
N LEU A 128 1.82 8.03 9.19
CA LEU A 128 1.32 6.87 8.47
C LEU A 128 0.88 5.77 9.44
N LYS A 129 1.59 5.57 10.56
CA LYS A 129 1.14 4.67 11.63
C LYS A 129 -0.21 5.09 12.20
N GLU A 130 -0.39 6.37 12.50
CA GLU A 130 -1.67 6.90 12.97
C GLU A 130 -2.78 6.65 11.96
N ALA A 131 -2.54 6.95 10.68
CA ALA A 131 -3.48 6.65 9.61
C ALA A 131 -3.86 5.16 9.58
N MET A 132 -2.88 4.25 9.61
CA MET A 132 -3.15 2.80 9.63
C MET A 132 -3.98 2.37 10.85
N MET A 133 -3.77 2.98 12.03
CA MET A 133 -4.60 2.73 13.21
C MET A 133 -6.03 3.25 13.02
N ILE A 134 -6.22 4.40 12.34
CA ILE A 134 -7.54 4.94 12.00
C ILE A 134 -8.27 4.01 11.02
N HIS A 135 -7.59 3.54 9.97
CA HIS A 135 -8.12 2.54 9.03
C HIS A 135 -8.57 1.27 9.78
N ALA A 136 -7.70 0.68 10.60
CA ALA A 136 -8.03 -0.50 11.41
C ALA A 136 -9.23 -0.25 12.33
N SER A 137 -9.25 0.90 13.00
CA SER A 137 -10.32 1.28 13.93
C SER A 137 -11.67 1.47 13.23
N ALA A 138 -11.69 2.06 12.04
CA ALA A 138 -12.91 2.21 11.24
C ALA A 138 -13.47 0.82 10.84
N VAL A 139 -12.62 -0.08 10.38
CA VAL A 139 -12.99 -1.47 10.07
C VAL A 139 -13.57 -2.17 11.30
N MET A 140 -12.90 -2.05 12.45
CA MET A 140 -13.34 -2.64 13.74
C MET A 140 -14.65 -2.04 14.24
N ALA A 141 -14.90 -0.76 13.98
CA ALA A 141 -16.17 -0.10 14.26
C ALA A 141 -17.31 -0.57 13.35
N GLY A 142 -17.02 -1.42 12.36
CA GLY A 142 -18.01 -1.96 11.44
C GLY A 142 -18.35 -1.00 10.29
N MET A 143 -17.58 0.07 10.09
CA MET A 143 -17.70 0.95 8.93
C MET A 143 -17.53 0.12 7.64
N SER A 144 -18.25 0.50 6.58
CA SER A 144 -18.03 -0.08 5.25
C SER A 144 -16.93 0.70 4.53
N PHE A 145 -16.34 0.11 3.48
CA PHE A 145 -15.35 0.83 2.68
C PHE A 145 -15.96 2.08 2.02
N ASP A 146 -17.18 1.97 1.49
CA ASP A 146 -17.89 3.10 0.88
C ASP A 146 -18.10 4.23 1.90
N ASP A 147 -18.61 3.91 3.10
CA ASP A 147 -18.80 4.91 4.16
C ASP A 147 -17.48 5.57 4.58
N PHE A 148 -16.39 4.79 4.60
CA PHE A 148 -15.06 5.28 4.93
C PHE A 148 -14.57 6.31 3.90
N VAL A 149 -14.71 6.00 2.61
CA VAL A 149 -14.30 6.90 1.52
C VAL A 149 -15.18 8.15 1.49
N GLU A 150 -16.50 8.00 1.67
CA GLU A 150 -17.44 9.11 1.58
C GLU A 150 -17.40 10.06 2.79
N ASN A 151 -17.18 9.52 4.00
CA ASN A 151 -17.41 10.28 5.24
C ASN A 151 -16.16 10.45 6.11
N LEU A 152 -15.07 9.71 5.86
CA LEU A 152 -13.87 9.77 6.68
C LEU A 152 -12.63 10.25 5.91
N ALA A 153 -12.38 9.69 4.72
CA ALA A 153 -11.24 10.06 3.90
C ALA A 153 -11.39 11.49 3.33
N ASP A 154 -10.30 12.25 3.31
CA ASP A 154 -10.24 13.51 2.58
C ASP A 154 -9.27 13.38 1.41
N VAL A 155 -9.83 13.38 0.19
CA VAL A 155 -9.11 13.18 -1.07
C VAL A 155 -9.03 14.45 -1.92
N ASN A 156 -9.42 15.60 -1.37
CA ASN A 156 -9.61 16.82 -2.16
C ASN A 156 -8.30 17.58 -2.49
N ASP A 157 -7.17 17.22 -1.88
CA ASP A 157 -5.88 17.91 -2.04
C ASP A 157 -4.69 16.95 -1.91
N ILE A 158 -4.61 15.96 -2.81
CA ILE A 158 -3.49 15.01 -2.87
C ILE A 158 -2.36 15.63 -3.69
N ASP A 159 -1.19 15.83 -3.08
CA ASP A 159 0.03 16.22 -3.80
C ASP A 159 0.54 15.02 -4.63
N PRO A 160 0.55 15.09 -5.97
CA PRO A 160 1.02 14.00 -6.83
C PRO A 160 2.53 13.75 -6.70
N HIS A 161 3.28 14.67 -6.08
CA HIS A 161 4.71 14.51 -5.80
C HIS A 161 5.00 13.91 -4.42
N ASP A 162 3.98 13.72 -3.59
CA ASP A 162 4.15 13.07 -2.30
C ASP A 162 4.42 11.57 -2.50
N PRO A 163 5.57 11.03 -2.07
CA PRO A 163 5.88 9.60 -2.21
C PRO A 163 4.85 8.69 -1.52
N LEU A 164 4.13 9.20 -0.52
CA LEU A 164 3.09 8.50 0.22
C LEU A 164 1.67 8.84 -0.25
N ALA A 165 1.50 9.43 -1.45
CA ALA A 165 0.19 9.75 -2.04
C ALA A 165 -0.72 8.52 -2.27
N PHE A 166 -0.13 7.32 -2.35
CA PHE A 166 -0.88 6.06 -2.50
C PHE A 166 -1.62 5.64 -1.22
N PHE A 167 -1.30 6.23 -0.07
CA PHE A 167 -1.94 5.93 1.20
C PHE A 167 -2.97 7.00 1.55
N ILE A 168 -4.18 6.59 1.94
CA ILE A 168 -5.15 7.53 2.53
C ILE A 168 -4.66 7.86 3.94
N ARG A 169 -4.07 9.05 4.10
CA ARG A 169 -3.55 9.57 5.36
C ARG A 169 -4.27 10.84 5.83
N THR A 170 -4.97 11.50 4.91
CA THR A 170 -5.74 12.71 5.20
C THR A 170 -7.20 12.33 5.42
N PHE A 171 -7.77 12.89 6.47
CA PHE A 171 -9.14 12.61 6.88
C PHE A 171 -9.89 13.92 7.13
N VAL A 172 -11.21 13.86 7.08
CA VAL A 172 -12.10 15.02 7.30
C VAL A 172 -12.00 15.59 8.71
N GLN A 173 -11.43 14.84 9.66
CA GLN A 173 -11.08 15.28 11.00
C GLN A 173 -9.59 15.02 11.27
N PRO A 174 -8.92 15.85 12.08
CA PRO A 174 -7.57 15.58 12.56
C PRO A 174 -7.38 14.18 13.17
N ASN A 175 -6.20 13.60 12.98
CA ASN A 175 -5.87 12.24 13.45
C ASN A 175 -6.10 12.07 14.96
N ASP A 176 -5.69 13.03 15.78
CA ASP A 176 -5.85 12.99 17.24
C ASP A 176 -7.33 12.94 17.67
N ILE A 177 -8.19 13.68 16.97
CA ILE A 177 -9.65 13.64 17.17
C ILE A 177 -10.19 12.27 16.77
N LEU A 178 -9.81 11.72 15.61
CA LEU A 178 -10.27 10.42 15.17
C LEU A 178 -9.81 9.28 16.09
N LEU A 179 -8.55 9.29 16.50
CA LEU A 179 -8.00 8.33 17.45
C LEU A 179 -8.72 8.41 18.80
N THR A 180 -9.13 9.61 19.23
CA THR A 180 -9.95 9.80 20.45
C THR A 180 -11.37 9.27 20.27
N MET A 181 -12.02 9.57 19.14
CA MET A 181 -13.36 9.06 18.81
C MET A 181 -13.39 7.54 18.75
N TYR A 182 -12.32 6.93 18.24
CA TYR A 182 -12.14 5.49 18.17
C TYR A 182 -11.38 4.89 19.35
N ALA A 183 -11.25 5.59 20.49
CA ALA A 183 -10.39 5.16 21.60
C ALA A 183 -10.59 3.70 22.03
N LYS A 184 -11.84 3.22 22.05
CA LYS A 184 -12.15 1.80 22.31
C LYS A 184 -11.41 0.86 21.33
N TYR A 185 -11.53 1.11 20.03
CA TYR A 185 -10.94 0.26 18.99
C TYR A 185 -9.43 0.45 18.87
N VAL A 186 -8.93 1.65 19.18
CA VAL A 186 -7.49 1.90 19.30
C VAL A 186 -6.87 1.05 20.40
N GLU A 187 -7.51 0.98 21.58
CA GLU A 187 -7.03 0.13 22.68
C GLU A 187 -7.13 -1.36 22.35
N GLU A 188 -8.22 -1.80 21.70
CA GLU A 188 -8.32 -3.17 21.18
C GLU A 188 -7.22 -3.48 20.14
N GLY A 189 -6.92 -2.52 19.26
CA GLY A 189 -5.84 -2.58 18.27
C GLY A 189 -4.47 -2.78 18.90
N LYS A 190 -4.14 -1.94 19.89
CA LYS A 190 -2.90 -2.04 20.67
C LYS A 190 -2.80 -3.37 21.42
N GLU A 191 -3.89 -3.87 22.00
CA GLU A 191 -3.89 -5.16 22.68
C GLU A 191 -3.58 -6.31 21.71
N MET A 192 -4.16 -6.30 20.51
CA MET A 192 -3.85 -7.30 19.48
C MET A 192 -2.37 -7.24 19.05
N LEU A 193 -1.76 -6.06 19.03
CA LEU A 193 -0.36 -5.89 18.63
C LEU A 193 0.65 -6.34 19.69
N LYS A 194 0.25 -6.49 20.96
CA LYS A 194 1.15 -6.96 22.02
C LYS A 194 1.76 -8.33 21.72
N VAL A 195 1.09 -9.19 20.95
CA VAL A 195 1.65 -10.48 20.55
C VAL A 195 2.92 -10.32 19.71
N LEU A 196 2.98 -9.27 18.86
CA LEU A 196 4.15 -8.96 18.03
C LEU A 196 5.28 -8.32 18.86
N GLU A 197 4.95 -7.66 19.97
CA GLU A 197 5.93 -7.07 20.90
C GLU A 197 6.50 -8.06 21.91
N GLN A 198 5.75 -9.11 22.24
CA GLN A 198 6.21 -10.19 23.12
C GLN A 198 7.28 -11.05 22.44
N ASP A 199 7.15 -11.28 21.13
CA ASP A 199 8.17 -11.98 20.34
C ASP A 199 9.50 -11.21 20.26
N LYS A 200 9.49 -9.87 20.39
CA LYS A 200 10.73 -9.04 20.47
C LYS A 200 11.58 -9.30 21.72
N ASN A 201 10.99 -9.84 22.78
CA ASN A 201 11.63 -10.00 24.09
C ASN A 201 11.85 -11.47 24.49
N ALA A 202 11.56 -12.41 23.59
CA ALA A 202 11.74 -13.86 23.78
C ALA A 202 13.10 -14.34 23.25
#